data_AF-A0A3N5QM85-F1
#
_entry.id   AF-A0A3N5QM85-F1
#
_cell.length_a   1.000
_cell.length_b   1.000
_cell.length_c   1.000
_cell.angle_alpha   90.00
_cell.angle_beta   90.00
_cell.angle_gamma   90.00
#
_symmetry.space_group_name_H-M   'P 1'
#
loop_
_entity.id
_entity.type
_entity.pdbx_description
1 polymer ?
#
loop_
_entity_poly.entity_id
_entity_poly.type
_entity_poly.pdbx_seq_one_letter_code
_entity_poly.pdbx_strand_id
1 'polypeptide(L)'
;DSVVFELSTNNLVFKDVPEGQSALQKLLIINTGTVALRWPTNVVDLGDFVIQSVDPSVTSAGGQSEVTVRFKGGSVGTTYADSYTFTDTICNRSQTLQISATVASYIGFTIKIDTVAGNIGSEVTVPVRIINKVNLEQSGVTEVQARLTVNGTILTPTSDVTNSTFLADGSRQFVVTLPIPTSGDVSTNLRFRTSWGNDTASFIRVDSIWASQELTVRQDAGQVILSDLCKEGGPRLFIQDAANIWKGASVRIAPQPAVHETLVELNVVENGPTRVDLVDMTGRVALTLVDRTLVPGRYTLPFDASTLETGAYTIVISTRTQRMSNRFSVVR
;
A
#
# COMPACT_ATOMS: atom_id res chain seq x y z
N ASP A 1 -18.03 -59.71 26.85
CA ASP A 1 -17.58 -58.48 26.17
C ASP A 1 -17.84 -57.26 27.03
N SER A 2 -16.83 -56.40 27.16
CA SER A 2 -16.96 -55.10 27.84
C SER A 2 -16.82 -53.97 26.82
N VAL A 3 -17.71 -52.99 26.91
CA VAL A 3 -17.69 -51.75 26.12
C VAL A 3 -17.38 -50.62 27.08
N VAL A 4 -16.11 -50.21 27.12
CA VAL A 4 -15.61 -49.16 28.01
C VAL A 4 -14.52 -48.39 27.26
N PHE A 5 -14.54 -47.07 27.38
CA PHE A 5 -13.46 -46.20 26.89
C PHE A 5 -13.28 -45.00 27.81
N GLU A 6 -12.10 -44.41 27.71
CA GLU A 6 -11.69 -43.23 28.45
C GLU A 6 -11.06 -42.21 27.51
N LEU A 7 -11.11 -40.94 27.89
CA LEU A 7 -10.36 -39.87 27.23
C LEU A 7 -9.07 -39.65 28.00
N SER A 8 -7.96 -39.39 27.30
CA SER A 8 -6.69 -39.03 27.96
C SER A 8 -6.78 -37.75 28.77
N THR A 9 -7.78 -36.91 28.48
CA THR A 9 -8.20 -35.76 29.30
C THR A 9 -9.68 -35.48 29.07
N ASN A 10 -10.38 -35.07 30.13
CA ASN A 10 -11.76 -34.57 30.05
C ASN A 10 -11.81 -33.03 29.94
N ASN A 11 -10.66 -32.35 29.97
CA ASN A 11 -10.55 -30.90 29.84
C ASN A 11 -9.44 -30.53 28.84
N LEU A 12 -9.82 -29.98 27.70
CA LEU A 12 -8.91 -29.53 26.65
C LEU A 12 -8.87 -28.00 26.65
N VAL A 13 -7.71 -27.44 26.96
CA VAL A 13 -7.54 -25.99 27.13
C VAL A 13 -6.58 -25.43 26.09
N PHE A 14 -7.04 -24.47 25.29
CA PHE A 14 -6.21 -23.63 24.43
C PHE A 14 -5.84 -22.36 25.21
N LYS A 15 -4.58 -22.26 25.64
CA LYS A 15 -4.12 -21.10 26.43
C LYS A 15 -3.47 -20.07 25.52
N ASP A 16 -3.81 -18.81 25.78
CA ASP A 16 -3.14 -17.62 25.23
C ASP A 16 -3.04 -17.65 23.70
N VAL A 17 -4.13 -18.03 23.04
CA VAL A 17 -4.19 -18.04 21.57
C VAL A 17 -4.16 -16.59 21.06
N PRO A 18 -3.31 -16.23 20.09
CA PRO A 18 -3.32 -14.87 19.55
C PRO A 18 -4.67 -14.48 18.94
N GLU A 19 -5.02 -13.21 19.02
CA GLU A 19 -6.28 -12.69 18.50
C GLU A 19 -6.51 -13.07 17.03
N GLY A 20 -7.70 -13.60 16.72
CA GLY A 20 -8.11 -14.03 15.39
C GLY A 20 -7.37 -15.26 14.84
N GLN A 21 -6.39 -15.82 15.54
CA GLN A 21 -5.64 -17.00 15.10
C GLN A 21 -6.31 -18.29 15.56
N SER A 22 -6.25 -19.31 14.71
CA SER A 22 -6.68 -20.67 15.07
C SER A 22 -5.58 -21.43 15.80
N ALA A 23 -5.96 -22.35 16.68
CA ALA A 23 -5.03 -23.24 17.37
C ALA A 23 -5.51 -24.70 17.32
N LEU A 24 -4.59 -25.65 17.40
CA LEU A 24 -4.86 -27.10 17.40
C LEU A 24 -4.43 -27.73 18.72
N GLN A 25 -5.25 -28.65 19.22
CA GLN A 25 -4.98 -29.49 20.38
C GLN A 25 -5.40 -30.93 20.08
N LYS A 26 -4.76 -31.87 20.76
CA LYS A 26 -4.97 -33.30 20.54
C LYS A 26 -5.26 -34.00 21.86
N LEU A 27 -6.14 -34.99 21.82
CA LEU A 27 -6.35 -35.93 22.91
C LEU A 27 -6.50 -37.35 22.37
N LEU A 28 -6.42 -38.35 23.23
CA LEU A 28 -6.60 -39.75 22.86
C LEU A 28 -7.94 -40.26 23.41
N ILE A 29 -8.62 -41.07 22.59
CA ILE A 29 -9.67 -41.99 23.04
C ILE A 29 -9.01 -43.35 23.22
N ILE A 30 -9.10 -43.92 24.41
CA ILE A 30 -8.47 -45.19 24.78
C ILE A 30 -9.58 -46.21 25.03
N ASN A 31 -9.59 -47.28 24.23
CA ASN A 31 -10.55 -48.36 24.38
C ASN A 31 -10.05 -49.37 25.41
N THR A 32 -10.58 -49.31 26.63
CA THR A 32 -10.26 -50.23 27.74
C THR A 32 -11.15 -51.48 27.73
N GLY A 33 -12.08 -51.58 26.78
CA GLY A 33 -12.95 -52.72 26.57
C GLY A 33 -12.36 -53.80 25.66
N THR A 34 -13.18 -54.82 25.40
CA THR A 34 -12.84 -55.97 24.53
C THR A 34 -13.43 -55.86 23.12
N VAL A 35 -14.24 -54.83 22.84
CA VAL A 35 -14.94 -54.63 21.57
C VAL A 35 -14.44 -53.37 20.89
N ALA A 36 -14.20 -53.41 19.59
CA ALA A 36 -13.78 -52.24 18.82
C ALA A 36 -14.88 -51.16 18.78
N LEU A 37 -14.49 -49.90 18.93
CA LEU A 37 -15.39 -48.74 18.97
C LEU A 37 -15.24 -47.91 17.69
N ARG A 38 -16.35 -47.41 17.16
CA ARG A 38 -16.36 -46.59 15.93
C ARG A 38 -16.81 -45.17 16.26
N TRP A 39 -16.08 -44.20 15.72
CA TRP A 39 -16.31 -42.77 15.92
C TRP A 39 -16.79 -42.09 14.64
N PRO A 40 -17.47 -40.94 14.75
CA PRO A 40 -17.79 -40.12 13.59
C PRO A 40 -16.51 -39.73 12.83
N THR A 41 -16.50 -39.94 11.52
CA THR A 41 -15.42 -39.50 10.63
C THR A 41 -15.60 -38.07 10.15
N ASN A 42 -16.80 -37.52 10.33
CA ASN A 42 -17.14 -36.18 9.87
C ASN A 42 -16.62 -35.14 10.85
N VAL A 43 -16.25 -33.99 10.29
CA VAL A 43 -15.96 -32.79 11.07
C VAL A 43 -17.19 -32.42 11.90
N VAL A 44 -16.99 -32.24 13.21
CA VAL A 44 -18.05 -31.77 14.12
C VAL A 44 -17.80 -30.29 14.40
N ASP A 45 -18.73 -29.43 13.99
CA ASP A 45 -18.70 -27.99 14.27
C ASP A 45 -19.43 -27.69 15.58
N LEU A 46 -18.72 -27.05 16.51
CA LEU A 46 -19.17 -26.68 17.85
C LEU A 46 -19.14 -25.15 18.01
N GLY A 47 -19.45 -24.40 16.95
CA GLY A 47 -19.38 -22.94 16.98
C GLY A 47 -17.94 -22.45 16.93
N ASP A 48 -17.34 -22.09 18.06
CA ASP A 48 -15.96 -21.57 18.13
C ASP A 48 -14.90 -22.68 18.08
N PHE A 49 -15.33 -23.94 18.27
CA PHE A 49 -14.47 -25.13 18.21
C PHE A 49 -14.90 -26.06 17.08
N VAL A 50 -13.97 -26.88 16.62
CA VAL A 50 -14.21 -27.91 15.61
C VAL A 50 -13.44 -29.17 15.97
N ILE A 51 -14.12 -30.31 16.06
CA ILE A 51 -13.45 -31.61 16.05
C ILE A 51 -13.16 -31.94 14.59
N GLN A 52 -11.89 -31.87 14.21
CA GLN A 52 -11.46 -32.03 12.81
C GLN A 52 -11.37 -33.48 12.38
N SER A 53 -10.90 -34.35 13.29
CA SER A 53 -10.71 -35.77 12.98
C SER A 53 -10.64 -36.62 14.24
N VAL A 54 -10.96 -37.90 14.07
CA VAL A 54 -10.67 -38.99 15.00
C VAL A 54 -9.97 -40.09 14.20
N ASP A 55 -8.69 -40.35 14.47
CA ASP A 55 -7.84 -41.24 13.67
C ASP A 55 -7.09 -42.28 14.55
N PRO A 56 -7.24 -43.59 14.31
CA PRO A 56 -8.19 -44.21 13.38
C PRO A 56 -9.65 -43.99 13.78
N SER A 57 -10.56 -43.96 12.81
CA SER A 57 -12.01 -43.85 13.05
C SER A 57 -12.62 -45.07 13.75
N VAL A 58 -11.85 -46.16 13.86
CA VAL A 58 -12.17 -47.34 14.65
C VAL A 58 -11.05 -47.58 15.64
N THR A 59 -11.36 -47.50 16.93
CA THR A 59 -10.44 -47.86 18.02
C THR A 59 -10.55 -49.35 18.31
N SER A 60 -9.53 -50.13 17.98
CA SER A 60 -9.47 -51.56 18.32
C SER A 60 -9.55 -51.79 19.84
N ALA A 61 -9.92 -52.99 20.27
CA ALA A 61 -9.86 -53.37 21.68
C ALA A 61 -8.43 -53.17 22.24
N GLY A 62 -8.29 -52.51 23.38
CA GLY A 62 -6.99 -52.12 23.94
C GLY A 62 -6.22 -51.06 23.14
N GLY A 63 -6.79 -50.58 22.03
CA GLY A 63 -6.18 -49.59 21.16
C GLY A 63 -6.54 -48.14 21.51
N GLN A 64 -6.06 -47.21 20.69
CA GLN A 64 -6.30 -45.78 20.85
C GLN A 64 -6.58 -45.09 19.51
N SER A 65 -7.35 -44.00 19.58
CA SER A 65 -7.57 -43.07 18.46
C SER A 65 -7.25 -41.64 18.89
N GLU A 66 -6.56 -40.89 18.03
CA GLU A 66 -6.23 -39.49 18.27
C GLU A 66 -7.36 -38.59 17.76
N VAL A 67 -7.86 -37.71 18.63
CA VAL A 67 -8.82 -36.67 18.30
C VAL A 67 -8.07 -35.36 18.10
N THR A 68 -8.25 -34.71 16.95
CA THR A 68 -7.73 -33.37 16.70
C THR A 68 -8.87 -32.35 16.83
N VAL A 69 -8.70 -31.39 17.75
CA VAL A 69 -9.65 -30.30 18.00
C VAL A 69 -9.00 -28.98 17.59
N ARG A 70 -9.76 -28.13 16.90
CA ARG A 70 -9.36 -26.80 16.47
C ARG A 70 -10.21 -25.73 17.13
N PHE A 71 -9.57 -24.75 17.74
CA PHE A 71 -10.19 -23.46 18.07
C PHE A 71 -10.14 -22.56 16.83
N LYS A 72 -11.26 -21.96 16.42
CA LYS A 72 -11.35 -21.16 15.18
C LYS A 72 -10.66 -19.80 15.29
N GLY A 73 -10.41 -19.32 16.50
CA GLY A 73 -9.89 -18.00 16.80
C GLY A 73 -10.94 -17.15 17.51
N GLY A 74 -10.49 -16.11 18.19
CA GLY A 74 -11.37 -15.27 18.99
C GLY A 74 -10.83 -13.87 19.23
N SER A 75 -11.58 -13.08 19.98
CA SER A 75 -11.25 -11.71 20.37
C SER A 75 -10.59 -11.66 21.74
N VAL A 76 -9.70 -10.70 21.93
CA VAL A 76 -8.98 -10.50 23.20
C VAL A 76 -9.96 -10.32 24.37
N GLY A 77 -9.61 -10.87 25.53
CA GLY A 77 -10.39 -10.73 26.75
C GLY A 77 -11.69 -11.55 26.78
N THR A 78 -11.95 -12.33 25.72
CA THR A 78 -13.08 -13.26 25.67
C THR A 78 -12.62 -14.66 26.03
N THR A 79 -13.39 -15.31 26.91
CA THR A 79 -13.23 -16.74 27.21
C THR A 79 -14.24 -17.53 26.39
N TYR A 80 -13.77 -18.56 25.72
CA TYR A 80 -14.60 -19.47 24.94
C TYR A 80 -14.68 -20.81 25.65
N ALA A 81 -15.87 -21.40 25.71
CA ALA A 81 -16.08 -22.71 26.32
C ALA A 81 -17.20 -23.46 25.61
N ASP A 82 -17.00 -24.76 25.40
CA ASP A 82 -18.01 -25.67 24.89
C ASP A 82 -17.73 -27.10 25.41
N SER A 83 -18.60 -28.05 25.11
CA SER A 83 -18.42 -29.45 25.44
C SER A 83 -18.89 -30.37 24.32
N TYR A 84 -18.27 -31.54 24.22
CA TYR A 84 -18.69 -32.58 23.29
C TYR A 84 -18.73 -33.94 23.98
N THR A 85 -19.83 -34.67 23.76
CA THR A 85 -20.02 -35.99 24.35
C THR A 85 -19.75 -37.07 23.30
N PHE A 86 -18.64 -37.78 23.47
CA PHE A 86 -18.37 -39.01 22.74
C PHE A 86 -19.31 -40.08 23.27
N THR A 87 -20.07 -40.72 22.38
CA THR A 87 -20.99 -41.81 22.74
C THR A 87 -20.64 -43.03 21.90
N ASP A 88 -20.46 -44.18 22.54
CA ASP A 88 -20.24 -45.43 21.83
C ASP A 88 -21.54 -45.94 21.18
N THR A 89 -21.41 -46.65 20.06
CA THR A 89 -22.55 -47.09 19.23
C THR A 89 -23.22 -48.39 19.70
N ILE A 90 -22.68 -49.06 20.71
CA ILE A 90 -23.09 -50.40 21.14
C ILE A 90 -23.86 -50.36 22.46
N CYS A 91 -23.34 -49.65 23.46
CA CYS A 91 -23.87 -49.60 24.83
C CYS A 91 -24.25 -48.18 25.28
N ASN A 92 -24.15 -47.17 24.42
CA ASN A 92 -24.42 -45.76 24.74
C ASN A 92 -23.66 -45.24 25.97
N ARG A 93 -22.47 -45.77 26.24
CA ARG A 93 -21.53 -45.18 27.19
C ARG A 93 -21.03 -43.88 26.61
N SER A 94 -20.97 -42.89 27.48
CA SER A 94 -20.62 -41.54 27.09
C SER A 94 -19.47 -41.00 27.94
N GLN A 95 -18.53 -40.31 27.29
CA GLN A 95 -17.53 -39.48 27.95
C GLN A 95 -17.65 -38.06 27.42
N THR A 96 -17.68 -37.08 28.32
CA THR A 96 -17.82 -35.68 27.95
C THR A 96 -16.48 -34.98 28.03
N LEU A 97 -16.06 -34.40 26.90
CA LEU A 97 -14.93 -33.51 26.79
C LEU A 97 -15.39 -32.07 27.04
N GLN A 98 -14.82 -31.41 28.02
CA GLN A 98 -14.91 -29.96 28.19
C GLN A 98 -13.80 -29.29 27.38
N ILE A 99 -14.13 -28.26 26.63
CA ILE A 99 -13.21 -27.54 25.75
C ILE A 99 -13.26 -26.06 26.14
N SER A 100 -12.10 -25.44 26.31
CA SER A 100 -12.04 -24.00 26.57
C SER A 100 -10.85 -23.34 25.89
N ALA A 101 -10.99 -22.07 25.56
CA ALA A 101 -9.91 -21.25 25.01
C ALA A 101 -9.85 -19.87 25.68
N THR A 102 -8.63 -19.41 25.94
CA THR A 102 -8.34 -18.01 26.27
C THR A 102 -7.56 -17.36 25.15
N VAL A 103 -7.95 -16.15 24.78
CA VAL A 103 -7.21 -15.33 23.80
C VAL A 103 -6.20 -14.48 24.54
N ALA A 104 -4.94 -14.49 24.09
CA ALA A 104 -3.86 -13.73 24.70
C ALA A 104 -4.25 -12.25 24.82
N SER A 105 -4.12 -11.70 26.03
CA SER A 105 -4.39 -10.30 26.29
C SER A 105 -3.16 -9.46 26.01
N TYR A 106 -3.37 -8.26 25.46
CA TYR A 106 -2.31 -7.28 25.24
C TYR A 106 -2.82 -5.88 25.60
N ILE A 107 -1.89 -4.94 25.73
CA ILE A 107 -2.19 -3.51 25.87
C ILE A 107 -1.82 -2.86 24.54
N GLY A 108 -2.76 -2.16 23.91
CA GLY A 108 -2.50 -1.65 22.57
C GLY A 108 -3.65 -0.88 21.94
N PHE A 109 -3.41 -0.41 20.73
CA PHE A 109 -4.39 0.33 19.93
C PHE A 109 -3.98 0.34 18.45
N THR A 110 -4.83 0.90 17.61
CA THR A 110 -4.52 1.16 16.20
C THR A 110 -4.37 2.66 15.96
N ILE A 111 -3.24 3.08 15.39
CA ILE A 111 -3.06 4.43 14.83
C ILE A 111 -3.65 4.41 13.43
N LYS A 112 -4.66 5.23 13.20
CA LYS A 112 -5.26 5.44 11.88
C LYS A 112 -5.02 6.86 11.42
N ILE A 113 -4.41 7.02 10.26
CA ILE A 113 -4.23 8.33 9.63
C ILE A 113 -5.28 8.45 8.52
N ASP A 114 -6.10 9.50 8.57
CA ASP A 114 -7.16 9.67 7.58
C ASP A 114 -6.57 9.99 6.19
N THR A 115 -7.26 9.56 5.14
CA THR A 115 -6.96 9.97 3.77
C THR A 115 -7.77 11.21 3.43
N VAL A 116 -7.12 12.26 2.94
CA VAL A 116 -7.75 13.55 2.62
C VAL A 116 -7.33 14.06 1.24
N ALA A 117 -8.19 14.88 0.64
CA ALA A 117 -7.86 15.61 -0.57
C ALA A 117 -7.36 17.02 -0.23
N GLY A 118 -6.41 17.54 -0.99
CA GLY A 118 -5.88 18.89 -0.86
C GLY A 118 -5.54 19.50 -2.21
N ASN A 119 -5.55 20.84 -2.27
CA ASN A 119 -5.17 21.58 -3.47
C ASN A 119 -3.73 22.10 -3.35
N ILE A 120 -2.99 22.12 -4.45
CA ILE A 120 -1.60 22.60 -4.49
C ILE A 120 -1.49 24.03 -3.93
N GLY A 121 -0.50 24.25 -3.07
CA GLY A 121 -0.21 25.55 -2.46
C GLY A 121 -1.09 25.88 -1.25
N SER A 122 -2.11 25.08 -0.96
CA SER A 122 -2.99 25.24 0.21
C SER A 122 -2.46 24.48 1.44
N GLU A 123 -3.01 24.83 2.60
CA GLU A 123 -2.85 24.05 3.83
C GLU A 123 -3.93 22.96 3.90
N VAL A 124 -3.52 21.72 4.17
CA VAL A 124 -4.40 20.57 4.37
C VAL A 124 -4.27 20.06 5.80
N THR A 125 -5.40 19.68 6.40
CA THR A 125 -5.45 19.09 7.75
C THR A 125 -5.77 17.60 7.65
N VAL A 126 -4.93 16.77 8.26
CA VAL A 126 -5.05 15.31 8.28
C VAL A 126 -5.28 14.84 9.71
N PRO A 127 -6.49 14.35 10.05
CA PRO A 127 -6.74 13.76 11.35
C PRO A 127 -5.93 12.46 11.56
N VAL A 128 -5.30 12.36 12.72
CA VAL A 128 -4.70 11.11 13.23
C VAL A 128 -5.57 10.62 14.38
N ARG A 129 -5.99 9.37 14.29
CA ARG A 129 -6.93 8.73 15.21
C ARG A 129 -6.27 7.57 15.95
N ILE A 130 -6.72 7.36 17.18
CA ILE A 130 -6.38 6.20 18.01
C ILE A 130 -7.67 5.43 18.28
N ILE A 131 -7.80 4.29 17.62
CA ILE A 131 -8.98 3.42 17.64
C ILE A 131 -8.62 2.03 18.16
N ASN A 132 -9.63 1.18 18.38
CA ASN A 132 -9.46 -0.22 18.82
C ASN A 132 -8.55 -0.35 20.06
N LYS A 133 -8.78 0.50 21.06
CA LYS A 133 -8.01 0.52 22.31
C LYS A 133 -8.29 -0.75 23.12
N VAL A 134 -7.25 -1.49 23.49
CA VAL A 134 -7.34 -2.73 24.29
C VAL A 134 -6.52 -2.53 25.56
N ASN A 135 -7.18 -2.64 26.72
CA ASN A 135 -6.60 -2.48 28.06
C ASN A 135 -5.76 -1.21 28.27
N LEU A 136 -5.93 -0.19 27.42
CA LEU A 136 -5.08 1.00 27.43
C LEU A 136 -5.29 1.85 28.68
N GLU A 137 -6.49 1.83 29.26
CA GLU A 137 -6.78 2.50 30.54
C GLU A 137 -5.98 1.93 31.71
N GLN A 138 -5.61 0.64 31.64
CA GLN A 138 -4.86 -0.05 32.69
C GLN A 138 -3.35 0.24 32.61
N SER A 139 -2.86 0.72 31.47
CA SER A 139 -1.42 0.98 31.28
C SER A 139 -0.98 2.34 31.84
N GLY A 140 -1.90 3.29 31.98
CA GLY A 140 -1.58 4.67 32.35
C GLY A 140 -0.84 5.45 31.25
N VAL A 141 -0.73 4.91 30.04
CA VAL A 141 -0.13 5.62 28.90
C VAL A 141 -1.08 6.72 28.42
N THR A 142 -0.64 7.97 28.46
CA THR A 142 -1.42 9.15 28.07
C THR A 142 -1.04 9.72 26.70
N GLU A 143 0.13 9.36 26.17
CA GLU A 143 0.59 9.78 24.84
C GLU A 143 1.62 8.80 24.28
N VAL A 144 1.81 8.85 22.96
CA VAL A 144 2.93 8.18 22.28
C VAL A 144 3.62 9.16 21.33
N GLN A 145 4.91 8.96 21.08
CA GLN A 145 5.64 9.68 20.04
C GLN A 145 5.76 8.82 18.80
N ALA A 146 5.57 9.40 17.61
CA ALA A 146 5.68 8.70 16.34
C ALA A 146 6.60 9.45 15.39
N ARG A 147 7.51 8.73 14.72
CA ARG A 147 8.24 9.25 13.56
C ARG A 147 7.40 8.99 12.33
N LEU A 148 7.12 10.05 11.58
CA LEU A 148 6.38 9.99 10.34
C LEU A 148 7.28 10.32 9.16
N THR A 149 7.08 9.62 8.05
CA THR A 149 7.68 9.92 6.74
C THR A 149 6.59 10.24 5.73
N VAL A 150 6.82 11.31 4.96
CA VAL A 150 5.98 11.74 3.83
C VAL A 150 6.84 12.00 2.60
N ASN A 151 6.22 12.15 1.44
CA ASN A 151 6.88 12.73 0.27
C ASN A 151 7.11 14.23 0.52
N GLY A 152 8.36 14.59 0.79
CA GLY A 152 8.75 15.94 1.17
C GLY A 152 8.67 16.97 0.05
N THR A 153 8.56 16.52 -1.21
CA THR A 153 8.34 17.39 -2.37
C THR A 153 6.88 17.82 -2.49
N ILE A 154 5.95 17.03 -1.92
CA ILE A 154 4.50 17.30 -1.90
C ILE A 154 4.10 17.95 -0.58
N LEU A 155 4.52 17.39 0.55
CA LEU A 155 4.06 17.81 1.88
C LEU A 155 5.20 18.43 2.70
N THR A 156 4.93 19.62 3.21
CA THR A 156 5.76 20.26 4.25
C THR A 156 4.89 20.50 5.48
N PRO A 157 5.19 19.90 6.64
CA PRO A 157 4.40 20.12 7.85
C PRO A 157 4.51 21.58 8.30
N THR A 158 3.43 22.12 8.84
CA THR A 158 3.38 23.51 9.32
C THR A 158 3.74 23.59 10.81
N SER A 159 3.64 24.79 11.41
CA SER A 159 4.32 25.24 12.64
C SER A 159 4.22 24.35 13.88
N ASP A 160 3.28 23.41 13.91
CA ASP A 160 3.07 22.48 15.01
C ASP A 160 4.13 21.35 15.04
N VAL A 161 4.96 21.25 13.98
CA VAL A 161 6.07 20.31 13.85
C VAL A 161 7.39 21.07 13.68
N THR A 162 8.12 21.24 14.76
CA THR A 162 9.35 22.05 14.80
C THR A 162 10.60 21.32 14.27
N ASN A 163 10.59 19.98 14.27
CA ASN A 163 11.74 19.16 13.87
C ASN A 163 11.40 18.32 12.63
N SER A 164 11.34 18.97 11.46
CA SER A 164 11.21 18.27 10.16
C SER A 164 12.51 18.32 9.37
N THR A 165 12.90 17.18 8.79
CA THR A 165 14.11 17.02 7.97
C THR A 165 13.72 16.58 6.57
N PHE A 166 14.17 17.32 5.55
CA PHE A 166 14.05 16.92 4.14
C PHE A 166 15.30 16.15 3.74
N LEU A 167 15.12 14.92 3.24
CA LEU A 167 16.21 14.01 2.88
C LEU A 167 16.50 14.06 1.38
N ALA A 168 17.70 13.60 0.99
CA ALA A 168 18.17 13.66 -0.40
C ALA A 168 17.35 12.80 -1.37
N ASP A 169 16.62 11.81 -0.86
CA ASP A 169 15.73 10.93 -1.63
C ASP A 169 14.34 11.56 -1.90
N GLY A 170 14.12 12.80 -1.46
CA GLY A 170 12.84 13.50 -1.61
C GLY A 170 11.82 13.20 -0.50
N SER A 171 12.15 12.34 0.46
CA SER A 171 11.31 12.09 1.63
C SER A 171 11.48 13.20 2.68
N ARG A 172 10.47 13.38 3.52
CA ARG A 172 10.53 14.27 4.68
C ARG A 172 10.13 13.51 5.93
N GLN A 173 10.96 13.60 6.95
CA GLN A 173 10.76 12.95 8.24
C GLN A 173 10.52 13.97 9.34
N PHE A 174 9.66 13.63 10.29
CA PHE A 174 9.40 14.44 11.47
C PHE A 174 8.82 13.60 12.61
N VAL A 175 8.90 14.10 13.84
CA VAL A 175 8.34 13.44 15.03
C VAL A 175 7.11 14.21 15.50
N VAL A 176 6.06 13.47 15.86
CA VAL A 176 4.82 14.01 16.42
C VAL A 176 4.50 13.34 17.74
N THR A 177 3.89 14.11 18.65
CA THR A 177 3.30 13.56 19.88
C THR A 177 1.82 13.32 19.61
N LEU A 178 1.37 12.11 19.91
CA LEU A 178 0.01 11.63 19.72
C LEU A 178 -0.62 11.38 21.11
N PRO A 179 -1.38 12.34 21.65
CA PRO A 179 -2.12 12.13 22.89
C PRO A 179 -3.13 10.99 22.74
N ILE A 180 -3.27 10.14 23.76
CA ILE A 180 -4.33 9.14 23.81
C ILE A 180 -5.64 9.87 24.16
N PRO A 181 -6.64 9.91 23.26
CA PRO A 181 -7.87 10.64 23.54
C PRO A 181 -8.67 9.95 24.64
N THR A 182 -9.08 10.72 25.66
CA THR A 182 -9.95 10.27 26.76
C THR A 182 -11.42 10.17 26.34
N SER A 183 -11.81 10.88 25.28
CA SER A 183 -13.10 10.76 24.63
C SER A 183 -12.95 10.89 23.11
N GLY A 184 -13.73 10.11 22.36
CA GLY A 184 -13.58 9.98 20.91
C GLY A 184 -12.25 9.36 20.48
N ASP A 185 -11.96 9.51 19.19
CA ASP A 185 -10.85 8.81 18.52
C ASP A 185 -9.77 9.73 17.99
N VAL A 186 -10.03 11.04 17.81
CA VAL A 186 -9.03 11.96 17.22
C VAL A 186 -7.96 12.28 18.26
N SER A 187 -6.72 11.94 17.93
CA SER A 187 -5.54 12.22 18.76
C SER A 187 -4.96 13.60 18.43
N THR A 188 -4.69 13.85 17.15
CA THR A 188 -4.16 15.14 16.68
C THR A 188 -4.55 15.41 15.23
N ASN A 189 -4.37 16.65 14.79
CA ASN A 189 -4.59 17.09 13.43
C ASN A 189 -3.26 17.55 12.83
N LEU A 190 -2.69 16.75 11.95
CA LEU A 190 -1.46 17.10 11.25
C LEU A 190 -1.77 18.12 10.17
N ARG A 191 -1.05 19.24 10.14
CA ARG A 191 -1.22 20.27 9.13
C ARG A 191 -0.02 20.29 8.19
N PHE A 192 -0.31 20.33 6.89
CA PHE A 192 0.71 20.37 5.85
C PHE A 192 0.42 21.47 4.85
N ARG A 193 1.46 22.18 4.42
CA ARG A 193 1.42 22.94 3.18
C ARG A 193 1.74 22.00 2.02
N THR A 194 0.85 21.98 1.04
CA THR A 194 1.02 21.20 -0.18
C THR A 194 1.84 21.96 -1.22
N SER A 195 2.60 21.23 -2.03
CA SER A 195 3.42 21.73 -3.13
C SER A 195 3.19 20.89 -4.38
N TRP A 196 3.67 21.35 -5.54
CA TRP A 196 3.53 20.64 -6.82
C TRP A 196 4.06 19.21 -6.78
N GLY A 197 5.17 19.00 -6.05
CA GLY A 197 5.79 17.71 -5.85
C GLY A 197 6.15 16.97 -7.13
N ASN A 198 6.39 15.67 -6.97
CA ASN A 198 6.78 14.76 -8.04
C ASN A 198 5.78 13.60 -8.25
N ASP A 199 4.64 13.61 -7.55
CA ASP A 199 3.59 12.59 -7.60
C ASP A 199 2.22 13.20 -7.31
N THR A 200 1.15 12.42 -7.51
CA THR A 200 -0.25 12.81 -7.33
C THR A 200 -0.77 12.67 -5.90
N ALA A 201 -0.03 11.97 -5.05
CA ALA A 201 -0.37 11.77 -3.65
C ALA A 201 0.89 11.57 -2.80
N SER A 202 0.75 11.80 -1.50
CA SER A 202 1.77 11.48 -0.50
C SER A 202 1.18 10.62 0.59
N PHE A 203 1.66 9.38 0.72
CA PHE A 203 1.40 8.55 1.90
C PHE A 203 2.03 9.19 3.15
N ILE A 204 1.36 9.02 4.27
CA ILE A 204 1.88 9.36 5.59
C ILE A 204 2.18 8.05 6.30
N ARG A 205 3.46 7.70 6.37
CA ARG A 205 3.94 6.43 6.94
C ARG A 205 4.39 6.66 8.38
N VAL A 206 4.10 5.71 9.24
CA VAL A 206 4.61 5.68 10.62
C VAL A 206 5.81 4.73 10.65
N ASP A 207 7.01 5.27 10.79
CA ASP A 207 8.23 4.45 10.73
C ASP A 207 8.57 3.83 12.09
N SER A 208 8.35 4.58 13.16
CA SER A 208 8.64 4.14 14.52
C SER A 208 7.71 4.80 15.52
N ILE A 209 7.44 4.09 16.62
CA ILE A 209 6.57 4.54 17.72
C ILE A 209 7.32 4.33 19.03
N TRP A 210 7.27 5.32 19.91
CA TRP A 210 7.82 5.28 21.26
C TRP A 210 6.72 5.58 22.27
N ALA A 211 6.68 4.80 23.34
CA ALA A 211 5.73 4.94 24.44
C ALA A 211 6.46 4.70 25.76
N SER A 212 5.84 5.13 26.87
CA SER A 212 6.38 4.89 28.22
C SER A 212 6.31 3.42 28.66
N GLN A 213 5.56 2.59 27.95
CA GLN A 213 5.40 1.15 28.20
C GLN A 213 5.38 0.36 26.89
N GLU A 214 5.49 -0.97 27.00
CA GLU A 214 5.34 -1.86 25.86
C GLU A 214 3.88 -1.92 25.41
N LEU A 215 3.64 -1.62 24.13
CA LEU A 215 2.31 -1.55 23.54
C LEU A 215 2.30 -2.28 22.20
N THR A 216 1.24 -3.04 21.95
CA THR A 216 0.94 -3.55 20.61
C THR A 216 0.24 -2.45 19.82
N VAL A 217 0.97 -1.76 18.94
CA VAL A 217 0.40 -0.72 18.09
C VAL A 217 0.26 -1.21 16.65
N ARG A 218 -0.98 -1.23 16.16
CA ARG A 218 -1.31 -1.49 14.76
C ARG A 218 -1.38 -0.16 14.01
N GLN A 219 -1.12 -0.19 12.70
CA GLN A 219 -1.07 1.01 11.87
C GLN A 219 -2.00 0.87 10.66
N ASP A 220 -2.81 1.89 10.41
CA ASP A 220 -3.62 2.09 9.21
C ASP A 220 -3.19 3.41 8.56
N ALA A 221 -2.41 3.30 7.48
CA ALA A 221 -1.75 4.43 6.85
C ALA A 221 -2.72 5.24 5.99
N GLY A 222 -2.60 6.57 6.07
CA GLY A 222 -3.35 7.53 5.27
C GLY A 222 -2.51 8.18 4.19
N GLN A 223 -3.13 9.01 3.38
CA GLN A 223 -2.45 9.81 2.37
C GLN A 223 -3.13 11.15 2.13
N VAL A 224 -2.37 12.11 1.62
CA VAL A 224 -2.91 13.34 1.03
C VAL A 224 -2.92 13.18 -0.48
N ILE A 225 -4.09 13.36 -1.10
CA ILE A 225 -4.29 13.28 -2.56
C ILE A 225 -4.42 14.70 -3.11
N LEU A 226 -3.65 15.04 -4.15
CA LEU A 226 -3.76 16.33 -4.82
C LEU A 226 -4.94 16.31 -5.79
N SER A 227 -5.99 17.10 -5.51
CA SER A 227 -7.26 17.09 -6.26
C SER A 227 -7.32 18.05 -7.45
N ASP A 228 -6.46 19.06 -7.48
CA ASP A 228 -6.44 20.14 -8.46
C ASP A 228 -5.34 19.98 -9.52
N LEU A 229 -4.80 18.77 -9.67
CA LEU A 229 -3.89 18.46 -10.76
C LEU A 229 -4.62 18.54 -12.09
N CYS A 230 -4.22 19.52 -12.92
CA CYS A 230 -4.68 19.62 -14.30
C CYS A 230 -4.26 18.36 -15.08
N LYS A 231 -5.20 17.42 -15.24
CA LYS A 231 -5.06 16.24 -16.11
C LYS A 231 -5.37 16.60 -17.56
N GLU A 232 -4.72 17.64 -18.09
CA GLU A 232 -4.93 18.02 -19.48
C GLU A 232 -4.08 17.12 -20.40
N GLY A 233 -4.74 16.19 -21.10
CA GLY A 233 -4.13 15.38 -22.17
C GLY A 233 -3.91 13.89 -21.92
N GLY A 234 -4.50 13.28 -20.88
CA GLY A 234 -4.35 11.85 -20.58
C GLY A 234 -2.94 11.45 -20.08
N PRO A 235 -2.69 10.17 -19.75
CA PRO A 235 -1.37 9.72 -19.33
C PRO A 235 -0.36 9.87 -20.48
N ARG A 236 0.55 10.84 -20.37
CA ARG A 236 1.72 10.97 -21.24
C ARG A 236 2.84 10.10 -20.69
N LEU A 237 2.85 8.83 -21.08
CA LEU A 237 3.93 7.90 -20.78
C LEU A 237 5.17 8.27 -21.60
N PHE A 238 6.10 9.03 -21.02
CA PHE A 238 7.44 9.18 -21.58
C PHE A 238 8.38 8.22 -20.86
N ILE A 239 8.94 7.27 -21.60
CA ILE A 239 10.04 6.46 -21.11
C ILE A 239 11.29 7.37 -21.12
N GLN A 240 11.64 7.94 -19.97
CA GLN A 240 12.95 8.57 -19.76
C GLN A 240 13.99 7.46 -19.53
N ASP A 241 14.46 6.89 -20.63
CA ASP A 241 15.65 6.07 -20.62
C ASP A 241 16.79 6.96 -21.12
N ALA A 242 17.68 7.39 -20.21
CA ALA A 242 18.74 8.37 -20.49
C ALA A 242 19.71 7.90 -21.60
N ALA A 243 19.70 6.60 -21.93
CA ALA A 243 20.46 6.00 -23.02
C ALA A 243 19.75 6.01 -24.39
N ASN A 244 18.45 6.35 -24.45
CA ASN A 244 17.59 6.14 -25.63
C ASN A 244 16.72 7.35 -26.02
N ILE A 245 17.24 8.57 -25.86
CA ILE A 245 16.59 9.86 -26.25
C ILE A 245 16.12 9.88 -27.72
N TRP A 246 16.60 8.96 -28.56
CA TRP A 246 16.40 8.96 -30.02
C TRP A 246 15.42 7.91 -30.55
N LYS A 247 14.62 7.26 -29.69
CA LYS A 247 13.58 6.30 -30.15
C LYS A 247 12.25 6.97 -30.56
N GLY A 248 12.14 8.30 -30.46
CA GLY A 248 10.98 9.09 -30.91
C GLY A 248 11.35 10.15 -31.93
N ALA A 249 10.35 10.75 -32.58
CA ALA A 249 10.58 11.93 -33.40
C ALA A 249 11.13 13.05 -32.51
N SER A 250 12.15 13.76 -32.98
CA SER A 250 12.78 14.83 -32.21
C SER A 250 13.25 15.95 -33.12
N VAL A 251 13.29 17.15 -32.56
CA VAL A 251 13.83 18.34 -33.23
C VAL A 251 14.66 19.15 -32.25
N ARG A 252 15.87 19.50 -32.65
CA ARG A 252 16.76 20.41 -31.92
C ARG A 252 17.26 21.46 -32.89
N ILE A 253 17.41 22.68 -32.40
CA ILE A 253 18.02 23.77 -33.15
C ILE A 253 19.18 24.31 -32.33
N ALA A 254 20.33 24.48 -32.97
CA ALA A 254 21.52 25.07 -32.37
C ALA A 254 22.23 26.00 -33.38
N PRO A 255 22.80 27.13 -32.93
CA PRO A 255 22.76 27.67 -31.57
C PRO A 255 21.40 28.29 -31.22
N GLN A 256 21.14 28.46 -29.92
CA GLN A 256 19.97 29.16 -29.39
C GLN A 256 20.42 30.14 -28.30
N PRO A 257 20.31 31.47 -28.51
CA PRO A 257 19.80 32.16 -29.70
C PRO A 257 20.64 32.00 -30.97
N ALA A 258 20.00 32.08 -32.13
CA ALA A 258 20.65 32.04 -33.44
C ALA A 258 21.05 33.44 -33.92
N VAL A 259 22.18 33.53 -34.63
CA VAL A 259 22.72 34.79 -35.18
C VAL A 259 22.92 34.69 -36.70
N HIS A 260 23.62 33.66 -37.17
CA HIS A 260 23.92 33.43 -38.58
C HIS A 260 23.61 31.96 -38.93
N GLU A 261 24.65 31.15 -39.13
CA GLU A 261 24.52 29.73 -39.42
C GLU A 261 23.87 28.97 -38.26
N THR A 262 22.77 28.30 -38.56
CA THR A 262 21.99 27.53 -37.60
C THR A 262 21.74 26.13 -38.15
N LEU A 263 21.73 25.16 -37.25
CA LEU A 263 21.52 23.76 -37.56
C LEU A 263 20.20 23.28 -36.96
N VAL A 264 19.35 22.66 -37.77
CA VAL A 264 18.23 21.86 -37.29
C VAL A 264 18.60 20.38 -37.36
N GLU A 265 18.71 19.75 -36.20
CA GLU A 265 18.82 18.30 -36.07
C GLU A 265 17.43 17.72 -35.88
N LEU A 266 17.03 16.81 -36.76
CA LEU A 266 15.74 16.15 -36.68
C LEU A 266 15.87 14.64 -36.81
N ASN A 267 15.03 13.92 -36.08
CA ASN A 267 14.89 12.47 -36.19
C ASN A 267 13.47 12.17 -36.67
N VAL A 268 13.35 11.56 -37.85
CA VAL A 268 12.06 11.09 -38.39
C VAL A 268 11.95 9.61 -38.09
N VAL A 269 10.81 9.19 -37.54
CA VAL A 269 10.55 7.80 -37.15
C VAL A 269 9.62 7.04 -38.10
N GLU A 270 9.05 7.72 -39.08
CA GLU A 270 8.11 7.14 -40.04
C GLU A 270 8.41 7.56 -41.49
N ASN A 271 8.09 6.70 -42.46
CA ASN A 271 8.19 7.05 -43.88
C ASN A 271 6.93 7.83 -44.31
N GLY A 272 7.09 9.09 -44.67
CA GLY A 272 5.96 9.91 -45.10
C GLY A 272 6.31 11.36 -45.42
N PRO A 273 5.32 12.11 -45.94
CA PRO A 273 5.46 13.54 -46.16
C PRO A 273 5.82 14.20 -44.84
N THR A 274 6.96 14.90 -44.84
CA THR A 274 7.46 15.64 -43.68
C THR A 274 7.63 17.10 -44.08
N ARG A 275 7.05 17.99 -43.29
CA ARG A 275 7.19 19.44 -43.46
C ARG A 275 7.81 20.05 -42.21
N VAL A 276 8.81 20.91 -42.41
CA VAL A 276 9.50 21.62 -41.34
C VAL A 276 9.45 23.11 -41.66
N ASP A 277 8.71 23.86 -40.85
CA ASP A 277 8.51 25.30 -41.00
C ASP A 277 9.05 26.06 -39.79
N LEU A 278 9.56 27.26 -40.02
CA LEU A 278 9.73 28.29 -39.01
C LEU A 278 8.56 29.26 -39.13
N VAL A 279 7.84 29.43 -38.02
CA VAL A 279 6.63 30.22 -37.93
C VAL A 279 6.88 31.36 -36.95
N ASP A 280 6.50 32.59 -37.32
CA ASP A 280 6.61 33.74 -36.43
C ASP A 280 5.52 33.75 -35.34
N MET A 281 5.57 34.75 -34.45
CA MET A 281 4.58 34.90 -33.36
C MET A 281 3.15 35.17 -33.84
N THR A 282 2.95 35.56 -35.11
CA THR A 282 1.63 35.78 -35.72
C THR A 282 1.06 34.53 -36.39
N GLY A 283 1.83 33.44 -36.45
CA GLY A 283 1.44 32.20 -37.12
C GLY A 283 1.79 32.17 -38.62
N ARG A 284 2.49 33.19 -39.14
CA ARG A 284 2.94 33.22 -40.53
C ARG A 284 4.21 32.38 -40.69
N VAL A 285 4.26 31.57 -41.74
CA VAL A 285 5.47 30.82 -42.12
C VAL A 285 6.52 31.79 -42.63
N ALA A 286 7.59 31.94 -41.86
CA ALA A 286 8.75 32.77 -42.20
C ALA A 286 9.72 32.05 -43.12
N LEU A 287 9.90 30.73 -42.93
CA LEU A 287 10.78 29.90 -43.75
C LEU A 287 10.34 28.43 -43.72
N THR A 288 10.38 27.74 -44.85
CA THR A 288 10.18 26.29 -44.93
C THR A 288 11.53 25.61 -45.19
N LEU A 289 11.97 24.77 -44.26
CA LEU A 289 13.26 24.05 -44.31
C LEU A 289 13.14 22.70 -45.02
N VAL A 290 11.98 22.05 -44.93
CA VAL A 290 11.66 20.77 -45.58
C VAL A 290 10.20 20.77 -46.00
N ASP A 291 9.92 20.32 -47.22
CA ASP A 291 8.57 19.95 -47.66
C ASP A 291 8.69 18.80 -48.67
N ARG A 292 8.92 17.58 -48.15
CA ARG A 292 9.10 16.37 -48.97
C ARG A 292 8.90 15.10 -48.14
N THR A 293 8.76 13.96 -48.81
CA THR A 293 8.80 12.67 -48.14
C THR A 293 10.19 12.37 -47.59
N LEU A 294 10.27 12.08 -46.29
CA LEU A 294 11.49 11.62 -45.62
C LEU A 294 11.30 10.15 -45.21
N VAL A 295 12.41 9.41 -45.19
CA VAL A 295 12.48 8.05 -44.64
C VAL A 295 12.90 8.12 -43.17
N PRO A 296 12.62 7.09 -42.36
CA PRO A 296 13.08 7.06 -40.97
C PRO A 296 14.61 7.24 -40.90
N GLY A 297 15.06 8.19 -40.08
CA GLY A 297 16.48 8.53 -40.00
C GLY A 297 16.74 9.91 -39.40
N ARG A 298 18.03 10.19 -39.22
CA ARG A 298 18.52 11.47 -38.71
C ARG A 298 18.86 12.38 -39.87
N TYR A 299 18.43 13.62 -39.78
CA TYR A 299 18.75 14.67 -40.74
C TYR A 299 19.31 15.89 -40.02
N THR A 300 20.24 16.52 -40.71
CA THR A 300 20.92 17.72 -40.27
C THR A 300 20.69 18.77 -41.35
N LEU A 301 19.92 19.80 -41.03
CA LEU A 301 19.51 20.84 -41.97
C LEU A 301 20.20 22.15 -41.59
N PRO A 302 21.27 22.54 -42.28
CA PRO A 302 21.82 23.87 -42.12
C PRO A 302 20.86 24.90 -42.75
N PHE A 303 20.68 26.03 -42.09
CA PHE A 303 20.03 27.20 -42.67
C PHE A 303 20.66 28.49 -42.12
N ASP A 304 20.50 29.58 -42.87
CA ASP A 304 21.00 30.90 -42.48
C ASP A 304 19.88 31.72 -41.83
N ALA A 305 20.00 31.95 -40.52
CA ALA A 305 19.06 32.74 -39.73
C ALA A 305 19.20 34.25 -39.98
N SER A 306 20.22 34.72 -40.70
CA SER A 306 20.39 36.14 -41.05
C SER A 306 19.22 36.69 -41.88
N THR A 307 18.56 35.80 -42.62
CA THR A 307 17.37 36.08 -43.44
C THR A 307 16.10 36.32 -42.63
N LEU A 308 16.12 36.01 -41.32
CA LEU A 308 15.01 36.21 -40.40
C LEU A 308 15.18 37.52 -39.63
N GLU A 309 14.06 38.14 -39.26
CA GLU A 309 14.06 39.29 -38.37
C GLU A 309 14.37 38.87 -36.92
N THR A 310 14.97 39.76 -36.14
CA THR A 310 15.19 39.53 -34.70
C THR A 310 13.85 39.29 -34.02
N GLY A 311 13.70 38.16 -33.33
CA GLY A 311 12.41 37.80 -32.75
C GLY A 311 12.30 36.35 -32.30
N ALA A 312 11.13 36.04 -31.74
CA ALA A 312 10.76 34.69 -31.38
C ALA A 312 10.01 34.02 -32.53
N TYR A 313 10.35 32.77 -32.77
CA TYR A 313 9.78 31.90 -33.77
C TYR A 313 9.46 30.54 -33.14
N THR A 314 8.71 29.74 -33.86
CA THR A 314 8.45 28.34 -33.51
C THR A 314 8.85 27.49 -34.71
N ILE A 315 9.75 26.54 -34.50
CA ILE A 315 9.93 25.46 -35.48
C ILE A 315 8.79 24.48 -35.33
N VAL A 316 8.11 24.17 -36.42
CA VAL A 316 7.01 23.23 -36.47
C VAL A 316 7.40 22.10 -37.42
N ILE A 317 7.46 20.88 -36.88
CA ILE A 317 7.58 19.66 -37.68
C ILE A 317 6.20 19.03 -37.78
N SER A 318 5.78 18.74 -39.01
CA SER A 318 4.56 17.99 -39.30
C SER A 318 4.94 16.75 -40.10
N THR A 319 4.71 15.57 -39.53
CA THR A 319 4.76 14.28 -40.21
C THR A 319 3.34 13.75 -40.41
N ARG A 320 3.18 12.52 -40.89
CA ARG A 320 1.86 11.92 -41.10
C ARG A 320 1.12 11.68 -39.77
N THR A 321 1.84 11.27 -38.73
CA THR A 321 1.24 10.89 -37.45
C THR A 321 1.53 11.86 -36.31
N GLN A 322 2.46 12.79 -36.48
CA GLN A 322 2.92 13.66 -35.41
C GLN A 322 3.08 15.10 -35.86
N ARG A 323 2.79 16.03 -34.94
CA ARG A 323 3.12 17.44 -35.08
C ARG A 323 3.86 17.87 -33.82
N MET A 324 5.07 18.38 -33.98
CA MET A 324 5.93 18.83 -32.89
C MET A 324 6.30 20.28 -33.09
N SER A 325 6.46 21.02 -32.00
CA SER A 325 6.86 22.42 -32.06
C SER A 325 7.85 22.78 -30.97
N ASN A 326 8.93 23.46 -31.32
CA ASN A 326 9.92 23.97 -30.38
C ASN A 326 10.13 25.47 -30.57
N ARG A 327 10.36 26.18 -29.47
CA ARG A 327 10.67 27.61 -29.51
C ARG A 327 12.05 27.84 -30.14
N PHE A 328 12.13 28.83 -31.00
CA PHE A 328 13.34 29.31 -31.64
C PHE A 328 13.46 30.84 -31.44
N SER A 329 14.65 31.38 -31.22
CA SER A 329 14.86 32.83 -31.19
C SER A 329 16.06 33.24 -32.01
N VAL A 330 15.91 34.35 -32.73
CA VAL A 330 16.94 34.99 -33.55
C VAL A 330 17.32 36.31 -32.90
N VAL A 331 18.62 36.52 -32.67
CA VAL A 331 19.19 37.75 -32.11
C VAL A 331 20.26 38.26 -33.07
N ARG A 332 20.29 39.58 -33.30
CA ARG A 332 21.33 40.25 -34.10
C ARG A 332 22.29 40.98 -33.19
#